data_AF-A0A1B7UZA9-F1
#
_entry.id   AF-A0A1B7UZA9-F1
#
_cell.length_a   1.000
_cell.length_b   1.000
_cell.length_c   1.000
_cell.angle_alpha   90.00
_cell.angle_beta   90.00
_cell.angle_gamma   90.00
#
_symmetry.space_group_name_H-M   'P 1'
#
loop_
_entity.id
_entity.type
_entity.pdbx_description
1 polymer ?
#
loop_
_entity_poly.entity_id
_entity_poly.type
_entity_poly.pdbx_seq_one_letter_code
_entity_poly.pdbx_strand_id
1 'polypeptide(L)'
;MPIQTLDISPVGRVEGDLDVRVEIENGYVTNAWTHAELFRGFEIILRGKDPQAGLIVTPRICGICGGSHLSSASWALDTAWGTEVPRNAILARNLGQIVETIQSIPRYFYGLFAIDLTNKNYRRSHFYDEACRRFAAFTGKSYEIGITISSKPVEIYALLGGQWPHSSYMAIN
;
A
#
# COMPACT_ATOMS: atom_id res chain seq x y z
N MET A 1 -6.59 -18.93 -33.14
CA MET A 1 -7.00 -17.54 -33.47
C MET A 1 -5.74 -16.68 -33.46
N PRO A 2 -5.69 -15.50 -34.11
CA PRO A 2 -4.52 -14.62 -33.97
C PRO A 2 -4.31 -14.24 -32.50
N ILE A 3 -3.05 -14.11 -32.08
CA ILE A 3 -2.70 -13.60 -30.75
C ILE A 3 -3.16 -12.13 -30.67
N GLN A 4 -3.93 -11.81 -29.62
CA GLN A 4 -4.34 -10.44 -29.32
C GLN A 4 -3.44 -9.86 -28.25
N THR A 5 -2.88 -8.67 -28.48
CA THR A 5 -2.16 -7.90 -27.47
C THR A 5 -3.08 -6.89 -26.81
N LEU A 6 -3.04 -6.81 -25.47
CA LEU A 6 -3.72 -5.79 -24.67
C LEU A 6 -2.68 -5.07 -23.81
N ASP A 7 -2.58 -3.76 -23.98
CA ASP A 7 -1.78 -2.86 -23.14
C ASP A 7 -2.69 -2.14 -22.13
N ILE A 8 -2.38 -2.27 -20.86
CA ILE A 8 -3.06 -1.62 -19.74
C ILE A 8 -2.06 -0.62 -19.14
N SER A 9 -2.16 0.64 -19.58
CA SER A 9 -1.23 1.71 -19.20
C SER A 9 -2.00 3.03 -19.04
N PRO A 10 -2.00 3.67 -17.85
CA PRO A 10 -1.54 3.11 -16.57
C PRO A 10 -2.56 2.12 -15.99
N VAL A 11 -2.09 1.19 -15.17
CA VAL A 11 -2.97 0.42 -14.28
C VAL A 11 -3.54 1.37 -13.22
N GLY A 12 -4.86 1.54 -13.20
CA GLY A 12 -5.54 2.37 -12.22
C GLY A 12 -5.74 1.69 -10.86
N ARG A 13 -6.04 2.49 -9.83
CA ARG A 13 -6.33 2.02 -8.45
C ARG A 13 -5.22 1.16 -7.82
N VAL A 14 -3.97 1.50 -8.10
CA VAL A 14 -2.78 0.96 -7.44
C VAL A 14 -1.87 2.12 -6.98
N GLU A 15 -0.85 1.80 -6.20
CA GLU A 15 0.21 2.75 -5.86
C GLU A 15 1.36 2.60 -6.86
N GLY A 16 1.90 3.74 -7.31
CA GLY A 16 2.99 3.81 -8.28
C GLY A 16 2.55 3.70 -9.74
N ASP A 17 3.55 3.79 -10.63
CA ASP A 17 3.39 3.76 -12.07
C ASP A 17 3.62 2.33 -12.58
N LEU A 18 2.52 1.61 -12.84
CA LEU A 18 2.53 0.23 -13.32
C LEU A 18 1.80 0.12 -14.65
N ASP A 19 2.48 -0.48 -15.62
CA ASP A 19 1.92 -0.88 -16.90
C ASP A 19 1.91 -2.40 -17.03
N VAL A 20 0.87 -2.93 -17.65
CA VAL A 20 0.73 -4.37 -17.89
C VAL A 20 0.38 -4.63 -19.35
N ARG A 21 1.23 -5.40 -20.03
CA ARG A 21 0.93 -5.97 -21.35
C ARG A 21 0.56 -7.43 -21.19
N VAL A 22 -0.48 -7.88 -21.86
CA VAL A 22 -0.82 -9.30 -21.98
C VAL A 22 -1.01 -9.71 -23.43
N GLU A 23 -0.63 -10.94 -23.74
CA GLU A 23 -1.02 -11.62 -24.97
C GLU A 23 -2.12 -12.63 -24.65
N ILE A 24 -3.13 -12.66 -25.51
CA ILE A 24 -4.32 -13.48 -25.35
C ILE A 24 -4.44 -14.38 -26.57
N GLU A 25 -4.45 -15.69 -26.34
CA GLU A 25 -4.70 -16.70 -27.35
C GLU A 25 -5.93 -17.53 -26.96
N ASN A 26 -6.90 -17.63 -27.89
CA ASN A 26 -8.14 -18.40 -27.69
C ASN A 26 -8.89 -18.03 -26.38
N GLY A 27 -8.82 -16.75 -25.98
CA GLY A 27 -9.48 -16.23 -24.77
C GLY A 27 -8.72 -16.41 -23.46
N TYR A 28 -7.50 -16.96 -23.50
CA TYR A 28 -6.63 -17.14 -22.33
C TYR A 28 -5.40 -16.25 -22.44
N VAL A 29 -4.98 -15.66 -21.32
CA VAL A 29 -3.69 -14.97 -21.24
C VAL A 29 -2.59 -16.01 -21.37
N THR A 30 -1.75 -15.88 -22.39
CA THR A 30 -0.61 -16.79 -22.65
C THR A 30 0.72 -16.19 -22.25
N ASN A 31 0.87 -14.87 -22.34
CA ASN A 31 2.02 -14.13 -21.83
C ASN A 31 1.58 -12.85 -21.11
N ALA A 32 2.41 -12.39 -20.16
CA ALA A 32 2.22 -11.14 -19.45
C ALA A 32 3.57 -10.47 -19.13
N TRP A 33 3.60 -9.15 -19.24
CA TRP A 33 4.74 -8.32 -18.87
C TRP A 33 4.26 -7.18 -17.99
N THR A 34 4.99 -6.92 -16.91
CA THR A 34 4.73 -5.81 -15.99
C THR A 34 5.89 -4.83 -16.07
N HIS A 35 5.61 -3.56 -16.33
CA HIS A 35 6.61 -2.50 -16.37
C HIS A 35 6.34 -1.51 -15.23
N ALA A 36 7.30 -1.39 -14.32
CA ALA A 36 7.31 -0.32 -13.32
C ALA A 36 8.13 0.84 -13.87
N GLU A 37 7.48 1.93 -14.28
CA GLU A 37 8.12 2.98 -15.08
C GLU A 37 8.86 4.03 -14.25
N LEU A 38 8.60 4.07 -12.93
CA LEU A 38 9.22 5.05 -12.03
C LEU A 38 10.43 4.48 -11.29
N PHE A 39 11.58 5.11 -11.49
CA PHE A 39 12.78 4.90 -10.68
C PHE A 39 13.11 6.16 -9.86
N ARG A 40 13.26 6.00 -8.53
CA ARG A 40 13.65 7.10 -7.60
C ARG A 40 15.03 6.92 -6.96
N GLY A 41 15.58 5.71 -6.93
CA GLY A 41 16.96 5.46 -6.51
C GLY A 41 17.29 5.74 -5.03
N PHE A 42 16.37 5.48 -4.09
CA PHE A 42 16.59 5.70 -2.65
C PHE A 42 17.87 5.06 -2.11
N GLU A 43 18.21 3.86 -2.56
CA GLU A 43 19.43 3.14 -2.16
C GLU A 43 20.69 3.88 -2.62
N ILE A 44 20.67 4.50 -3.81
CA ILE A 44 21.77 5.30 -4.33
C ILE A 44 21.90 6.58 -3.50
N ILE A 45 20.77 7.24 -3.20
CA ILE A 45 20.72 8.47 -2.40
C ILE A 45 21.35 8.25 -1.01
N LEU A 46 21.10 7.10 -0.40
CA LEU A 46 21.58 6.76 0.94
C LEU A 46 23.06 6.35 1.00
N ARG A 47 23.74 6.14 -0.14
CA ARG A 47 25.18 5.80 -0.13
C ARG A 47 26.01 6.92 0.49
N GLY A 48 26.87 6.55 1.43
CA GLY A 48 27.76 7.47 2.14
C GLY A 48 27.06 8.48 3.05
N LYS A 49 25.75 8.31 3.30
CA LYS A 49 25.01 9.11 4.29
C LYS A 49 25.14 8.47 5.67
N ASP A 50 24.85 9.26 6.70
CA ASP A 50 24.63 8.73 8.04
C ASP A 50 23.54 7.64 7.98
N PRO A 51 23.76 6.44 8.54
CA PRO A 51 22.76 5.38 8.54
C PRO A 51 21.40 5.81 9.12
N GLN A 52 21.38 6.73 10.09
CA GLN A 52 20.15 7.28 10.67
C GLN A 52 19.32 8.09 9.67
N ALA A 53 19.93 8.62 8.60
CA ALA A 53 19.19 9.27 7.51
C ALA A 53 18.15 8.32 6.89
N GLY A 54 18.37 7.00 6.97
CA GLY A 54 17.40 5.98 6.58
C GLY A 54 16.04 6.13 7.27
N LEU A 55 16.02 6.50 8.55
CA LEU A 55 14.77 6.71 9.32
C LEU A 55 13.91 7.84 8.74
N ILE A 56 14.53 8.82 8.07
CA ILE A 56 13.82 9.95 7.48
C ILE A 56 13.51 9.65 6.01
N VAL A 57 14.45 9.05 5.29
CA VAL A 57 14.39 8.90 3.84
C VAL A 57 13.54 7.71 3.41
N THR A 58 13.68 6.54 4.05
CA THR A 58 12.96 5.32 3.62
C THR A 58 11.44 5.41 3.78
N PRO A 59 10.84 6.11 4.77
CA PRO A 59 9.38 6.24 4.84
C PRO A 59 8.79 7.00 3.65
N ARG A 60 9.61 7.71 2.85
CA ARG A 60 9.18 8.39 1.62
C ARG A 60 9.24 7.49 0.40
N ILE A 61 9.65 6.23 0.55
CA ILE A 61 9.53 5.22 -0.51
C ILE A 61 8.05 5.02 -0.85
N CYS A 62 7.14 4.94 0.12
CA CYS A 62 5.72 4.81 -0.17
C CYS A 62 4.87 5.64 0.80
N GLY A 63 3.85 6.35 0.29
CA GLY A 63 2.92 7.13 1.11
C GLY A 63 1.88 6.27 1.83
N ILE A 64 1.63 5.05 1.37
CA ILE A 64 0.63 4.13 1.95
C ILE A 64 1.24 3.27 3.06
N CYS A 65 2.45 2.73 2.85
CA CYS A 65 3.16 1.86 3.80
C CYS A 65 4.46 2.50 4.34
N GLY A 66 4.49 3.82 4.47
CA GLY A 66 5.67 4.55 4.95
C GLY A 66 6.08 4.16 6.38
N GLY A 67 5.13 3.84 7.26
CA GLY A 67 5.41 3.35 8.62
C GLY A 67 6.09 1.98 8.62
N SER A 68 5.78 1.12 7.65
CA SER A 68 6.44 -0.18 7.45
C SER A 68 7.90 0.01 7.02
N HIS A 69 8.18 0.98 6.15
CA HIS A 69 9.56 1.36 5.80
C HIS A 69 10.33 1.96 7.00
N LEU A 70 9.68 2.81 7.80
CA LEU A 70 10.27 3.35 9.04
C LEU A 70 10.62 2.23 10.02
N SER A 71 9.68 1.31 10.24
CA SER A 71 9.85 0.16 11.13
C SER A 71 11.03 -0.69 10.67
N SER A 72 11.08 -1.01 9.38
CA SER A 72 12.16 -1.82 8.80
C SER A 72 13.53 -1.15 8.93
N ALA A 73 13.61 0.16 8.64
CA ALA A 73 14.84 0.92 8.81
C ALA A 73 15.29 0.96 10.28
N SER A 74 14.36 1.14 11.21
CA SER A 74 14.65 1.16 12.65
C SER A 74 15.22 -0.17 13.12
N TRP A 75 14.56 -1.29 12.77
CA TRP A 75 15.02 -2.63 13.13
C TRP A 75 16.37 -2.99 12.51
N ALA A 76 16.60 -2.58 11.25
CA ALA A 76 17.89 -2.79 10.59
C ALA A 76 19.02 -2.07 11.33
N LEU A 77 18.78 -0.84 11.76
CA LEU A 77 19.74 -0.04 12.52
C LEU A 77 19.99 -0.61 13.93
N ASP A 78 18.93 -0.95 14.67
CA ASP A 78 19.09 -1.58 15.99
C ASP A 78 19.90 -2.87 15.90
N THR A 79 19.66 -3.68 14.86
CA THR A 79 20.41 -4.92 14.61
C THR A 79 21.88 -4.62 14.30
N ALA A 80 22.15 -3.63 13.46
CA ALA A 80 23.51 -3.27 13.06
C ALA A 80 24.35 -2.72 14.24
N TRP A 81 23.71 -2.00 15.16
CA TRP A 81 24.37 -1.43 16.34
C TRP A 81 24.34 -2.32 17.57
N GLY A 82 23.57 -3.41 17.56
CA GLY A 82 23.38 -4.27 18.74
C GLY A 82 22.60 -3.57 19.86
N THR A 83 21.69 -2.66 19.51
CA THR A 83 20.93 -1.84 20.45
C THR A 83 19.91 -2.68 21.23
N GLU A 84 19.92 -2.56 22.56
CA GLU A 84 18.86 -3.12 23.40
C GLU A 84 17.65 -2.17 23.42
N VAL A 85 16.63 -2.48 22.62
CA VAL A 85 15.44 -1.64 22.51
C VAL A 85 14.54 -1.82 23.74
N PRO A 86 14.19 -0.74 24.47
CA PRO A 86 13.31 -0.84 25.62
C PRO A 86 11.94 -1.42 25.24
N ARG A 87 11.36 -2.24 26.12
CA ARG A 87 10.06 -2.89 25.89
C ARG A 87 8.96 -1.93 25.42
N ASN A 88 8.88 -0.73 26.01
CA ASN A 88 7.86 0.26 25.62
C ASN A 88 8.07 0.80 24.20
N ALA A 89 9.31 0.91 23.73
CA ALA A 89 9.60 1.27 22.34
C ALA A 89 9.17 0.16 21.38
N ILE A 90 9.44 -1.11 21.72
CA ILE A 90 8.97 -2.26 20.93
C ILE A 90 7.43 -2.25 20.82
N LEU A 91 6.74 -2.04 21.94
CA LEU A 91 5.28 -1.96 21.96
C LEU A 91 4.74 -0.80 21.11
N ALA A 92 5.36 0.38 21.21
CA ALA A 92 4.97 1.54 20.40
C ALA A 92 5.15 1.28 18.89
N ARG A 93 6.30 0.72 18.49
CA ARG A 93 6.58 0.37 17.09
C ARG A 93 5.60 -0.68 16.55
N ASN A 94 5.32 -1.72 17.34
CA ASN A 94 4.34 -2.75 16.97
C ASN A 94 2.93 -2.17 16.83
N LEU A 95 2.51 -1.30 17.76
CA LEU A 95 1.21 -0.66 17.69
C LEU A 95 1.08 0.21 16.43
N GLY A 96 2.12 0.99 16.09
CA GLY A 96 2.16 1.74 14.83
C GLY A 96 2.00 0.85 13.61
N GLN A 97 2.73 -0.26 13.52
CA GLN A 97 2.61 -1.21 12.40
C GLN A 97 1.21 -1.85 12.31
N ILE A 98 0.63 -2.22 13.46
CA ILE A 98 -0.71 -2.79 13.53
C ILE A 98 -1.74 -1.79 12.99
N VAL A 99 -1.73 -0.55 13.47
CA VAL A 99 -2.74 0.43 13.04
C VAL A 99 -2.53 0.90 11.59
N GLU A 100 -1.29 0.94 11.09
CA GLU A 100 -1.02 1.17 9.65
C GLU A 100 -1.60 0.04 8.79
N THR A 101 -1.50 -1.21 9.24
CA THR A 101 -2.10 -2.36 8.57
C THR A 101 -3.63 -2.27 8.59
N ILE A 102 -4.22 -1.99 9.76
CA ILE A 102 -5.68 -1.91 9.94
C ILE A 102 -6.28 -0.76 9.11
N GLN A 103 -5.62 0.38 8.96
CA GLN A 103 -6.13 1.44 8.09
C GLN A 103 -5.99 1.10 6.60
N SER A 104 -4.93 0.37 6.21
CA SER A 104 -4.65 0.07 4.80
C SER A 104 -5.67 -0.91 4.21
N ILE A 105 -6.03 -1.96 4.96
CA ILE A 105 -6.97 -3.01 4.51
C ILE A 105 -8.30 -2.45 3.96
N PRO A 106 -9.06 -1.61 4.69
CA PRO A 106 -10.33 -1.12 4.19
C PRO A 106 -10.18 -0.11 3.06
N ARG A 107 -9.10 0.71 3.01
CA ARG A 107 -8.81 1.58 1.86
C ARG A 107 -8.52 0.75 0.61
N TYR A 108 -7.69 -0.27 0.74
CA TYR A 108 -7.41 -1.22 -0.33
C TYR A 108 -8.69 -1.91 -0.79
N PHE A 109 -9.44 -2.51 0.12
CA PHE A 109 -10.62 -3.28 -0.25
C PHE A 109 -11.72 -2.39 -0.86
N TYR A 110 -12.16 -1.34 -0.17
CA TYR A 110 -13.30 -0.54 -0.63
C TYR A 110 -12.94 0.52 -1.67
N GLY A 111 -11.75 1.13 -1.55
CA GLY A 111 -11.31 2.21 -2.43
C GLY A 111 -10.59 1.73 -3.69
N LEU A 112 -9.99 0.53 -3.67
CA LEU A 112 -9.21 0.00 -4.78
C LEU A 112 -9.86 -1.27 -5.35
N PHE A 113 -9.83 -2.39 -4.63
CA PHE A 113 -10.16 -3.71 -5.16
C PHE A 113 -11.65 -3.93 -5.45
N ALA A 114 -12.54 -3.70 -4.48
CA ALA A 114 -13.94 -4.12 -4.56
C ALA A 114 -14.74 -3.36 -5.64
N ILE A 115 -14.25 -2.22 -6.10
CA ILE A 115 -14.81 -1.49 -7.25
C ILE A 115 -14.78 -2.37 -8.51
N ASP A 116 -13.78 -3.23 -8.69
CA ASP A 116 -13.70 -4.14 -9.85
C ASP A 116 -14.87 -5.12 -9.89
N LEU A 117 -15.41 -5.50 -8.73
CA LEU A 117 -16.55 -6.41 -8.63
C LEU A 117 -17.82 -5.80 -9.26
N THR A 118 -17.85 -4.49 -9.47
CA THR A 118 -18.96 -3.76 -10.11
C THR A 118 -18.82 -3.65 -11.63
N ASN A 119 -17.77 -4.23 -12.22
CA ASN A 119 -17.57 -4.20 -13.66
C ASN A 119 -18.69 -4.95 -14.41
N LYS A 120 -19.23 -4.35 -15.47
CA LYS A 120 -20.33 -4.91 -16.29
C LYS A 120 -20.04 -6.29 -16.88
N ASN A 121 -18.76 -6.67 -17.01
CA ASN A 121 -18.37 -8.02 -17.43
C ASN A 121 -18.88 -9.10 -16.45
N TYR A 122 -19.10 -8.75 -15.18
CA TYR A 122 -19.65 -9.65 -14.18
C TYR A 122 -21.17 -9.69 -14.14
N ARG A 123 -21.90 -9.01 -15.04
CA ARG A 123 -23.39 -8.91 -15.00
C ARG A 123 -24.15 -10.25 -15.00
N ARG A 124 -23.51 -11.34 -15.40
CA ARG A 124 -24.08 -12.69 -15.41
C ARG A 124 -23.88 -13.44 -14.07
N SER A 125 -23.05 -12.90 -13.18
CA SER A 125 -22.83 -13.44 -11.85
C SER A 125 -24.06 -13.21 -10.97
N HIS A 126 -24.42 -14.21 -10.17
CA HIS A 126 -25.46 -14.08 -9.15
C HIS A 126 -25.15 -12.97 -8.11
N PHE A 127 -23.88 -12.59 -7.96
CA PHE A 127 -23.44 -11.59 -6.99
C PHE A 127 -23.37 -10.16 -7.56
N TYR A 128 -23.60 -9.95 -8.86
CA TYR A 128 -23.33 -8.66 -9.52
C TYR A 128 -24.15 -7.51 -8.93
N ASP A 129 -25.46 -7.68 -8.79
CA ASP A 129 -26.34 -6.63 -8.26
C ASP A 129 -25.98 -6.29 -6.80
N GLU A 130 -25.62 -7.31 -6.02
CA GLU A 130 -25.18 -7.13 -4.64
C GLU A 130 -23.81 -6.45 -4.54
N ALA A 131 -22.88 -6.78 -5.44
CA ALA A 131 -21.58 -6.12 -5.55
C ALA A 131 -21.75 -4.64 -5.91
N CYS A 132 -22.59 -4.33 -6.90
CA CYS A 132 -22.93 -2.95 -7.27
C CYS A 132 -23.55 -2.20 -6.07
N ARG A 133 -24.53 -2.82 -5.39
CA ARG A 133 -25.19 -2.21 -4.22
C ARG A 133 -24.23 -1.90 -3.07
N ARG A 134 -23.20 -2.72 -2.87
CA ARG A 134 -22.25 -2.55 -1.76
C ARG A 134 -21.04 -1.69 -2.12
N PHE A 135 -20.43 -1.94 -3.27
CA PHE A 135 -19.05 -1.53 -3.56
C PHE A 135 -18.93 -0.51 -4.70
N ALA A 136 -20.03 -0.13 -5.34
CA ALA A 136 -19.99 0.92 -6.36
C ALA A 136 -19.35 2.19 -5.80
N ALA A 137 -18.42 2.76 -6.53
CA ALA A 137 -17.71 3.97 -6.11
C ALA A 137 -18.72 5.09 -5.85
N PHE A 138 -18.60 5.74 -4.69
CA PHE A 138 -19.44 6.84 -4.20
C PHE A 138 -20.92 6.54 -3.93
N THR A 139 -21.52 5.52 -4.54
CA THR A 139 -22.95 5.21 -4.40
C THR A 139 -23.22 3.90 -3.66
N GLY A 140 -22.22 3.02 -3.55
CA GLY A 140 -22.33 1.74 -2.85
C GLY A 140 -22.47 1.93 -1.35
N LYS A 141 -23.39 1.19 -0.73
CA LYS A 141 -23.72 1.31 0.70
C LYS A 141 -22.51 1.11 1.63
N SER A 142 -21.52 0.33 1.21
CA SER A 142 -20.34 0.00 2.02
C SER A 142 -19.10 0.81 1.62
N TYR A 143 -19.11 1.50 0.48
CA TYR A 143 -17.95 2.23 -0.05
C TYR A 143 -17.49 3.34 0.90
N GLU A 144 -18.38 4.28 1.20
CA GLU A 144 -18.03 5.44 2.03
C GLU A 144 -17.67 5.02 3.46
N ILE A 145 -18.46 4.12 4.06
CA ILE A 145 -18.20 3.60 5.42
C ILE A 145 -16.83 2.90 5.46
N GLY A 146 -16.54 2.07 4.46
CA GLY A 146 -15.27 1.36 4.35
C GLY A 146 -14.07 2.29 4.24
N ILE A 147 -14.17 3.38 3.48
CA ILE A 147 -13.07 4.34 3.36
C ILE A 147 -12.96 5.20 4.62
N THR A 148 -14.05 5.74 5.13
CA THR A 148 -14.03 6.68 6.26
C THR A 148 -13.64 6.03 7.58
N ILE A 149 -13.97 4.75 7.80
CA ILE A 149 -13.55 4.04 9.02
C ILE A 149 -12.02 3.89 9.11
N SER A 150 -11.33 3.89 7.97
CA SER A 150 -9.86 3.85 7.93
C SER A 150 -9.19 5.07 8.58
N SER A 151 -9.92 6.15 8.83
CA SER A 151 -9.40 7.30 9.56
C SER A 151 -9.17 7.01 11.05
N LYS A 152 -9.89 6.04 11.64
CA LYS A 152 -9.76 5.72 13.07
C LYS A 152 -8.41 5.12 13.46
N PRO A 153 -7.87 4.10 12.76
CA PRO A 153 -6.52 3.64 13.06
C PRO A 153 -5.46 4.70 12.71
N VAL A 154 -5.72 5.59 11.74
CA VAL A 154 -4.84 6.73 11.45
C VAL A 154 -4.78 7.72 12.61
N GLU A 155 -5.91 8.02 13.28
CA GLU A 155 -5.92 8.84 14.50
C GLU A 155 -5.02 8.23 15.58
N ILE A 156 -5.08 6.91 15.80
CA ILE A 156 -4.21 6.20 16.75
C ILE A 156 -2.75 6.30 16.34
N TYR A 157 -2.46 6.10 15.04
CA TYR A 157 -1.10 6.24 14.52
C TYR A 157 -0.58 7.66 14.77
N ALA A 158 -1.38 8.70 14.53
CA ALA A 158 -0.98 10.08 14.73
C ALA A 158 -0.75 10.44 16.20
N LEU A 159 -1.51 9.86 17.14
CA LEU A 159 -1.29 10.08 18.58
C LEU A 159 0.09 9.59 19.05
N LEU A 160 0.60 8.50 18.46
CA LEU A 160 1.89 7.90 18.84
C LEU A 160 3.04 8.40 17.96
N GLY A 161 2.76 8.48 16.65
CA GLY A 161 3.70 8.83 15.60
C GLY A 161 3.75 10.32 15.28
N GLY A 162 2.93 11.16 15.92
CA GLY A 162 2.78 12.59 15.61
C GLY A 162 1.98 12.88 14.34
N GLN A 163 2.14 12.09 13.28
CA GLN A 163 1.39 12.23 12.03
C GLN A 163 1.33 10.93 11.23
N TRP A 164 0.38 10.86 10.30
CA TRP A 164 0.38 9.89 9.21
C TRP A 164 -0.21 10.57 7.96
N PRO A 165 0.38 10.39 6.76
CA PRO A 165 1.56 9.58 6.46
C PRO A 165 2.89 10.18 6.98
N HIS A 166 3.97 9.39 6.89
CA HIS A 166 5.36 9.81 7.15
C HIS A 166 5.66 10.34 8.56
N SER A 167 5.41 9.53 9.59
CA SER A 167 5.91 9.79 10.94
C SER A 167 7.44 9.69 11.05
N SER A 168 7.97 10.21 12.15
CA SER A 168 9.40 10.21 12.51
C SER A 168 9.65 9.81 13.98
N TYR A 169 8.73 9.05 14.60
CA TYR A 169 8.78 8.73 16.04
C TYR A 169 9.75 7.61 16.45
N MET A 170 10.32 6.89 15.47
CA MET A 170 11.31 5.84 15.75
C MET A 170 12.71 6.43 15.64
N ALA A 171 13.45 6.38 16.74
CA ALA A 171 14.84 6.81 16.83
C ALA A 171 15.71 5.66 17.35
N ILE A 172 17.02 5.80 17.17
CA ILE A 172 18.06 4.88 17.64
C ILE A 172 18.97 5.65 18.59
N ASN A 173 19.30 5.06 19.73
CA ASN A 173 20.21 5.62 20.74
C ASN A 173 21.52 4.83 20.76
#